data_AF-A0A8T4PTI6-F1
#
_entry.id   AF-A0A8T4PTI6-F1
#
_cell.length_a   1.000
_cell.length_b   1.000
_cell.length_c   1.000
_cell.angle_alpha   90.00
_cell.angle_beta   90.00
_cell.angle_gamma   90.00
#
_symmetry.space_group_name_H-M   'P 1'
#
loop_
_entity.id
_entity.type
_entity.pdbx_description
1 polymer ?
#
loop_
_entity_poly.entity_id
_entity_poly.type
_entity_poly.pdbx_seq_one_letter_code
_entity_poly.pdbx_strand_id
1 'polypeptide(L)'
;MTRIEDKINEIKLKIPEDDIDAFNILLENKIIDENLASKLKNAKGMRNIISHQYGKIDDKIVFEAITEDIDKDVEKFVEQIEKTIK
;
A
#
# COMPACT_ATOMS: atom_id res chain seq x y z
N MET A 1 29.50 6.28 5.74
CA MET A 1 28.17 6.51 5.11
C MET A 1 27.95 5.41 4.07
N THR A 2 27.82 4.16 4.49
CA THR A 2 27.89 2.99 3.58
C THR A 2 27.12 1.83 4.22
N ARG A 3 25.79 1.97 4.30
CA ARG A 3 24.91 0.93 4.86
C ARG A 3 23.46 1.03 4.41
N ILE A 4 23.06 2.19 3.90
CA ILE A 4 21.69 2.43 3.39
C ILE A 4 21.64 2.19 1.87
N GLU A 5 22.62 2.70 1.13
CA GLU A 5 22.69 2.54 -0.33
C GLU A 5 22.83 1.07 -0.77
N ASP A 6 23.60 0.27 -0.02
CA ASP A 6 23.80 -1.15 -0.32
C ASP A 6 22.55 -2.01 -0.08
N LYS A 7 21.72 -1.65 0.92
CA LYS A 7 20.47 -2.38 1.24
C LYS A 7 19.36 -2.13 0.23
N ILE A 8 19.33 -0.94 -0.37
CA ILE A 8 18.39 -0.60 -1.46
C ILE A 8 18.71 -1.45 -2.72
N ASN A 9 19.98 -1.78 -2.96
CA ASN A 9 20.40 -2.63 -4.07
C ASN A 9 20.20 -4.15 -3.85
N GLU A 10 19.96 -4.58 -2.61
CA GLU A 10 19.86 -6.01 -2.26
C GLU A 10 18.51 -6.61 -2.65
N ILE A 11 17.45 -5.80 -2.62
CA ILE A 11 16.11 -6.20 -3.07
C ILE A 11 16.00 -5.84 -4.55
N LYS A 12 16.36 -6.77 -5.45
CA LYS A 12 16.19 -6.64 -6.91
C LYS A 12 14.71 -6.65 -7.33
N LEU A 13 13.92 -5.75 -6.78
CA LEU A 13 12.53 -5.55 -7.17
C LEU A 13 12.49 -4.90 -8.55
N LYS A 14 11.49 -5.28 -9.34
CA LYS A 14 11.15 -4.54 -10.55
C LYS A 14 10.73 -3.13 -10.15
N ILE A 15 11.01 -2.17 -11.02
CA ILE A 15 10.51 -0.80 -10.85
C ILE A 15 9.02 -0.85 -11.23
N PRO A 16 8.10 -0.46 -10.32
CA PRO A 16 6.69 -0.47 -10.62
C PRO A 16 6.31 0.65 -11.60
N GLU A 17 5.34 0.38 -12.47
CA GLU A 17 4.77 1.40 -13.36
C GLU A 17 3.72 2.27 -12.66
N ASP A 18 3.02 1.71 -11.66
CA ASP A 18 2.03 2.41 -10.84
C ASP A 18 1.88 1.79 -9.44
N ASP A 19 1.04 2.37 -8.57
CA ASP A 19 0.86 1.82 -7.22
C ASP A 19 0.26 0.39 -7.20
N ILE A 20 -0.57 -0.01 -8.19
CA ILE A 20 -1.14 -1.37 -8.22
C ILE A 20 0.00 -2.36 -8.51
N ASP A 21 0.84 -2.02 -9.47
CA ASP A 21 2.03 -2.77 -9.84
C ASP A 21 3.03 -2.85 -8.69
N ALA A 22 3.20 -1.76 -7.92
CA ALA A 22 3.98 -1.79 -6.68
C ALA A 22 3.46 -2.84 -5.70
N PHE A 23 2.14 -2.87 -5.44
CA PHE A 23 1.55 -3.89 -4.56
C PHE A 23 1.68 -5.32 -5.13
N ASN A 24 1.62 -5.49 -6.45
CA ASN A 24 1.86 -6.78 -7.10
C ASN A 24 3.29 -7.24 -6.89
N ILE A 25 4.28 -6.38 -7.14
CA ILE A 25 5.70 -6.69 -6.97
C ILE A 25 6.00 -7.08 -5.52
N LEU A 26 5.43 -6.36 -4.55
CA LEU A 26 5.59 -6.71 -3.13
C LEU A 26 4.96 -8.06 -2.77
N LEU A 27 3.79 -8.37 -3.34
CA LEU A 27 3.13 -9.68 -3.18
C LEU A 27 3.94 -10.81 -3.82
N GLU A 28 4.42 -10.62 -5.06
CA GLU A 28 5.24 -11.60 -5.79
C GLU A 28 6.51 -11.96 -5.02
N ASN A 29 7.10 -10.98 -4.32
CA ASN A 29 8.27 -11.16 -3.48
C ASN A 29 7.92 -11.59 -2.04
N LYS A 30 6.65 -11.88 -1.75
CA LYS A 30 6.14 -12.33 -0.45
C LYS A 30 6.43 -11.36 0.70
N ILE A 31 6.61 -10.08 0.37
CA ILE A 31 6.82 -9.00 1.35
C ILE A 31 5.49 -8.65 2.03
N ILE A 32 4.39 -8.74 1.29
CA ILE A 32 3.03 -8.60 1.80
C ILE A 32 2.20 -9.83 1.41
N ASP A 33 1.16 -10.13 2.21
CA ASP A 33 0.22 -11.21 1.91
C ASP A 33 -0.87 -10.76 0.91
N GLU A 34 -1.54 -11.73 0.28
CA GLU A 34 -2.56 -11.48 -0.75
C GLU A 34 -3.74 -10.64 -0.23
N ASN A 35 -4.10 -10.83 1.05
CA ASN A 35 -5.18 -10.09 1.68
C ASN A 35 -4.81 -8.60 1.80
N LEU A 36 -3.62 -8.30 2.32
CA LEU A 36 -3.09 -6.95 2.44
C LEU A 36 -2.91 -6.29 1.07
N ALA A 37 -2.37 -7.01 0.09
CA ALA A 37 -2.25 -6.50 -1.28
C ALA A 37 -3.62 -6.13 -1.88
N SER A 38 -4.65 -6.96 -1.67
CA SER A 38 -6.01 -6.69 -2.13
C SER A 38 -6.62 -5.44 -1.46
N LYS A 39 -6.47 -5.33 -0.13
CA LYS A 39 -6.92 -4.17 0.65
C LYS A 39 -6.28 -2.86 0.17
N LEU A 40 -4.97 -2.84 -0.04
CA LEU A 40 -4.24 -1.65 -0.51
C LEU A 40 -4.67 -1.23 -1.93
N LYS A 41 -4.91 -2.20 -2.82
CA LYS A 41 -5.47 -1.93 -4.16
C LYS A 41 -6.88 -1.33 -4.08
N ASN A 42 -7.72 -1.85 -3.19
CA ASN A 42 -9.07 -1.31 -2.97
C ASN A 42 -9.01 0.12 -2.41
N ALA A 43 -8.10 0.40 -1.47
CA ALA A 43 -7.88 1.74 -0.94
C ALA A 43 -7.44 2.74 -2.04
N LYS A 44 -6.54 2.33 -2.96
CA LYS A 44 -6.19 3.12 -4.16
C LYS A 44 -7.42 3.40 -5.03
N GLY A 45 -8.27 2.39 -5.23
CA GLY A 45 -9.54 2.54 -5.97
C GLY A 45 -10.49 3.54 -5.31
N MET A 46 -10.61 3.50 -3.98
CA MET A 46 -11.44 4.44 -3.21
C MET A 46 -10.95 5.89 -3.36
N ARG A 47 -9.62 6.12 -3.32
CA ARG A 47 -9.04 7.45 -3.60
C ARG A 47 -9.47 7.98 -4.96
N ASN A 48 -9.47 7.14 -6.00
CA ASN A 48 -9.90 7.54 -7.34
C ASN A 48 -11.39 7.92 -7.37
N ILE A 49 -12.23 7.16 -6.68
CA ILE A 49 -13.67 7.43 -6.58
C ILE A 49 -13.92 8.75 -5.85
N ILE A 50 -13.28 8.99 -4.70
CA ILE A 50 -13.39 10.24 -3.92
C ILE A 50 -12.94 11.42 -4.77
N SER A 51 -11.77 11.33 -5.41
CA SER A 51 -11.23 12.41 -6.23
C SER A 51 -12.12 12.79 -7.42
N HIS A 52 -12.86 11.84 -8.00
CA HIS A 52 -13.72 12.08 -9.16
C HIS A 52 -15.17 12.42 -8.79
N GLN A 53 -15.63 12.04 -7.60
CA GLN A 53 -17.02 12.19 -7.16
C GLN A 53 -17.19 13.13 -5.96
N TYR A 54 -16.20 14.00 -5.69
CA TYR A 54 -16.25 14.98 -4.60
C TYR A 54 -17.61 15.71 -4.59
N GLY A 55 -18.39 15.52 -3.52
CA GLY A 55 -19.73 16.09 -3.31
C GLY A 55 -20.94 15.19 -3.64
N LYS A 56 -20.74 14.00 -4.23
CA LYS A 56 -21.82 13.00 -4.42
C LYS A 56 -21.73 11.81 -3.47
N ILE A 57 -20.59 11.66 -2.80
CA ILE A 57 -20.31 10.57 -1.88
C ILE A 57 -20.64 11.03 -0.45
N ASP A 58 -21.13 10.09 0.35
CA ASP A 58 -21.38 10.30 1.77
C ASP A 58 -20.05 10.31 2.53
N ASP A 59 -19.64 11.51 2.98
CA ASP A 59 -18.41 11.74 3.74
C ASP A 59 -18.34 10.86 5.00
N LYS A 60 -19.48 10.50 5.60
CA LYS A 60 -19.51 9.65 6.79
C LYS A 60 -19.06 8.22 6.47
N ILE A 61 -19.52 7.66 5.35
CA ILE A 61 -19.12 6.32 4.90
C ILE A 61 -17.63 6.30 4.55
N VAL A 62 -17.13 7.37 3.91
CA VAL A 62 -15.71 7.51 3.60
C VAL A 62 -14.87 7.60 4.87
N PHE A 63 -15.30 8.42 5.83
CA PHE A 63 -14.62 8.57 7.11
C PHE A 63 -14.54 7.23 7.85
N GLU A 64 -15.65 6.51 7.99
CA GLU A 64 -15.70 5.19 8.63
C GLU A 64 -14.77 4.19 7.92
N ALA A 65 -14.79 4.13 6.59
CA ALA A 65 -13.91 3.24 5.82
C ALA A 65 -12.42 3.56 6.02
N ILE A 66 -12.05 4.85 6.15
CA ILE A 66 -10.68 5.25 6.44
C ILE A 66 -10.28 4.82 7.85
N THR A 67 -11.06 5.22 8.86
CA THR A 67 -10.69 5.04 10.27
C THR A 67 -10.78 3.61 10.76
N GLU A 68 -11.70 2.80 10.23
CA GLU A 68 -11.93 1.45 10.72
C GLU A 68 -11.09 0.39 10.00
N ASP A 69 -10.84 0.57 8.71
CA ASP A 69 -10.19 -0.44 7.86
C ASP A 69 -8.83 0.01 7.32
N ILE A 70 -8.78 1.18 6.65
CA ILE A 70 -7.57 1.58 5.90
C ILE A 70 -6.41 1.90 6.84
N ASP A 71 -6.64 2.59 7.95
CA ASP A 71 -5.56 2.96 8.88
C ASP A 71 -4.80 1.72 9.39
N LYS A 72 -5.54 0.66 9.78
CA LYS A 72 -4.95 -0.60 10.25
C LYS A 72 -4.18 -1.33 9.14
N ASP A 73 -4.69 -1.27 7.91
CA ASP A 73 -4.04 -1.90 6.77
C ASP A 73 -2.74 -1.17 6.40
N VAL A 74 -2.71 0.17 6.52
CA VAL A 74 -1.49 0.97 6.31
C VAL A 74 -0.46 0.70 7.40
N GLU A 75 -0.86 0.61 8.67
CA GLU A 75 0.06 0.24 9.76
C GLU A 75 0.68 -1.14 9.52
N LYS A 76 -0.14 -2.14 9.17
CA LYS A 76 0.34 -3.49 8.84
C LYS A 76 1.29 -3.47 7.64
N PHE A 77 1.01 -2.65 6.63
CA PHE A 77 1.90 -2.46 5.49
C PHE A 77 3.27 -1.94 5.91
N VAL A 78 3.32 -0.86 6.69
CA VAL A 78 4.58 -0.29 7.18
C VAL A 78 5.37 -1.32 7.98
N GLU A 79 4.70 -2.07 8.86
CA GLU A 79 5.34 -3.10 9.68
C GLU A 79 6.00 -4.21 8.82
N GLN A 80 5.35 -4.65 7.73
CA GLN A 80 5.93 -5.67 6.83
C GLN A 80 7.13 -5.14 6.06
N ILE A 81 7.09 -3.87 5.63
CA ILE A 81 8.22 -3.23 4.95
C ILE A 81 9.40 -3.08 5.89
N GLU A 82 9.18 -2.63 7.13
CA GLU A 82 10.25 -2.50 8.14
C GLU A 82 10.92 -3.83 8.47
N LYS A 83 10.14 -4.93 8.55
CA LYS A 83 10.68 -6.29 8.76
C LYS A 83 11.57 -6.74 7.60
N THR A 84 11.26 -6.31 6.38
CA THR A 84 12.00 -6.70 5.18
C THR A 84 13.30 -5.92 5.01
N ILE A 85 13.36 -4.67 5.48
CA ILE A 85 14.55 -3.81 5.39
C ILE A 85 15.55 -4.07 6.53
N LYS A 86 15.14 -4.72 7.63
CA LYS A 86 16.02 -5.03 8.78
C LYS A 86 16.97 -6.19 8.49
#